data_AF-A0A151S2Z8-F1
#
_entry.id   AF-A0A151S2Z8-F1
#
_cell.length_a   1.000
_cell.length_b   1.000
_cell.length_c   1.000
_cell.angle_alpha   90.00
_cell.angle_beta   90.00
_cell.angle_gamma   90.00
#
_symmetry.space_group_name_H-M   'P 1'
#
loop_
_entity.id
_entity.type
_entity.pdbx_description
1 polymer ?
#
loop_
_entity_poly.entity_id
_entity_poly.type
_entity_poly.pdbx_seq_one_letter_code
_entity_poly.pdbx_strand_id
1 'polypeptide(L)'
;MAPKKPRSARVTRNPQLIRGIGKYSRSQMYHKRGIWAIKAKHGGVFPRHDPKPKPQAPAQKPPKFYPADDVRRPLVNKHKPKPAKLRSLVPHC
;
A
#
# COMPACT_ATOMS: atom_id res chain seq x y z
N MET A 1 -12.37 29.97 -5.67
CA MET A 1 -12.03 28.61 -5.20
C MET A 1 -10.51 28.50 -5.07
N ALA A 2 -9.98 28.34 -3.86
CA ALA A 2 -8.52 28.26 -3.67
C ALA A 2 -7.96 26.93 -4.23
N PRO A 3 -6.82 26.94 -4.95
CA PRO A 3 -6.22 25.70 -5.46
C PRO A 3 -5.76 24.82 -4.30
N LYS A 4 -6.19 23.55 -4.29
CA LYS A 4 -5.71 22.53 -3.36
C LYS A 4 -4.19 22.41 -3.52
N LYS A 5 -3.44 22.71 -2.44
CA LYS A 5 -1.98 22.51 -2.40
C LYS A 5 -1.65 21.08 -2.85
N PRO A 6 -0.67 20.88 -3.76
CA PRO A 6 -0.25 19.55 -4.16
C PRO A 6 0.20 18.79 -2.91
N ARG A 7 -0.34 17.59 -2.70
CA ARG A 7 0.10 16.73 -1.60
C ARG A 7 1.56 16.38 -1.89
N SER A 8 2.47 16.87 -1.05
CA SER A 8 3.88 16.47 -1.07
C SER A 8 3.95 14.95 -1.23
N ALA A 9 4.71 14.50 -2.24
CA ALA A 9 4.90 13.08 -2.51
C ALA A 9 5.34 12.42 -1.20
N ARG A 10 4.68 11.32 -0.83
CA ARG A 10 4.98 10.61 0.42
C ARG A 10 6.37 9.98 0.33
N VAL A 11 7.40 10.75 0.66
CA VAL A 11 8.78 10.28 0.73
C VAL A 11 8.91 9.28 1.87
N THR A 12 9.57 8.16 1.61
CA THR A 12 9.85 7.15 2.62
C THR A 12 10.87 7.70 3.62
N ARG A 13 10.58 7.61 4.93
CA ARG A 13 11.54 7.95 5.99
C ARG A 13 12.82 7.07 6.01
N ASN A 14 12.84 5.99 5.23
CA ASN A 14 14.00 5.14 4.99
C ASN A 14 14.28 5.08 3.48
N PRO A 15 15.23 5.87 2.94
CA PRO A 15 15.62 5.77 1.54
C PRO A 15 16.28 4.41 1.26
N GLN A 16 16.22 3.95 0.01
CA GLN A 16 16.86 2.69 -0.39
C GLN A 16 18.36 2.90 -0.59
N LEU A 17 19.16 1.98 -0.02
CA LEU A 17 20.59 1.91 -0.29
C LEU A 17 20.83 1.21 -1.63
N ILE A 18 20.19 0.05 -1.79
CA ILE A 18 20.11 -0.76 -3.01
C ILE A 18 18.66 -1.19 -3.15
N ARG A 19 18.22 -1.55 -4.37
CA ARG A 19 16.86 -2.02 -4.61
C ARG A 19 16.50 -3.20 -3.67
N GLY A 20 15.53 -2.98 -2.81
CA GLY A 20 15.05 -3.96 -1.81
C GLY A 20 15.66 -3.82 -0.41
N ILE A 21 16.71 -3.02 -0.24
CA ILE A 21 17.40 -2.82 1.05
C ILE A 21 17.34 -1.34 1.43
N GLY A 22 16.73 -1.05 2.58
CA GLY A 22 16.71 0.29 3.16
C GLY A 22 18.04 0.68 3.81
N LYS A 23 18.35 1.97 3.85
CA LYS A 23 19.57 2.50 4.48
C LYS A 23 19.61 2.29 6.00
N TYR A 24 18.47 2.45 6.67
CA TYR A 24 18.38 2.36 8.13
C TYR A 24 17.87 1.00 8.61
N SER A 25 18.41 0.55 9.75
CA SER A 25 18.01 -0.69 10.43
C SER A 25 16.63 -0.57 11.10
N ARG A 26 16.06 -1.71 11.54
CA ARG A 26 14.76 -1.76 12.22
C ARG A 26 14.75 -0.93 13.50
N SER A 27 15.78 -1.02 14.33
CA SER A 27 15.87 -0.30 15.60
C SER A 27 15.96 1.21 15.39
N GLN A 28 16.79 1.66 14.44
CA GLN A 28 16.89 3.09 14.13
C GLN A 28 15.57 3.63 13.56
N MET A 29 14.89 2.86 12.72
CA MET A 29 13.56 3.22 12.24
C MET A 29 12.50 3.20 13.34
N TYR A 30 12.60 2.33 14.35
CA TYR A 30 11.69 2.28 15.48
C TYR A 30 11.66 3.63 16.24
N HIS A 31 12.85 4.20 16.47
CA HIS A 31 12.99 5.51 17.09
C HIS A 31 12.57 6.65 16.17
N LYS A 32 13.06 6.68 14.92
CA LYS A 32 12.68 7.72 13.92
C LYS A 32 11.18 7.76 13.63
N ARG A 33 10.51 6.60 13.72
CA ARG A 33 9.07 6.53 13.48
C ARG A 33 8.24 6.97 14.69
N GLY A 34 8.84 7.14 15.87
CA GLY A 34 8.14 7.44 17.12
C GLY A 34 7.25 6.30 17.60
N ILE A 35 7.49 5.08 17.11
CA ILE A 35 6.66 3.91 17.39
C ILE A 35 6.68 3.59 18.89
N TRP A 36 7.80 3.83 19.55
CA TRP A 36 7.94 3.71 21.00
C TRP A 36 6.96 4.61 21.78
N ALA A 37 6.82 5.88 21.37
CA ALA A 37 5.92 6.83 22.01
C ALA A 37 4.45 6.46 21.76
N ILE A 38 4.12 5.97 20.56
CA ILE A 38 2.79 5.45 20.25
C ILE A 38 2.48 4.23 21.12
N LYS A 39 3.41 3.29 21.24
CA LYS A 39 3.26 2.10 22.08
C LYS A 39 3.03 2.48 23.55
N ALA A 40 3.78 3.44 24.08
CA ALA A 40 3.60 3.94 25.45
C ALA A 40 2.22 4.59 25.66
N LYS A 41 1.76 5.40 24.70
CA LYS A 41 0.43 6.05 24.77
C LYS A 41 -0.75 5.07 24.75
N HIS A 42 -0.55 3.87 24.19
CA HIS A 42 -1.58 2.83 24.09
C HIS A 42 -1.33 1.66 25.06
N GLY A 43 -0.77 1.95 26.24
CA GLY A 43 -0.63 0.95 27.31
C GLY A 43 0.30 -0.21 26.97
N GLY A 44 1.30 0.00 26.11
CA GLY A 44 2.22 -1.05 25.67
C GLY A 44 1.74 -1.84 24.45
N VAL A 45 0.54 -1.59 23.93
CA VAL A 45 -0.03 -2.30 22.77
C VAL A 45 -0.05 -1.39 21.55
N PHE A 46 0.27 -1.93 20.37
CA PHE A 46 0.13 -1.16 19.13
C PHE A 46 -1.33 -0.99 18.75
N PRO A 47 -1.74 0.17 18.21
CA PRO A 47 -3.06 0.33 17.61
C PRO A 47 -3.33 -0.78 16.59
N ARG A 48 -4.32 -1.61 16.88
CA ARG A 48 -4.84 -2.61 15.94
C ARG A 48 -5.96 -1.97 15.14
N HIS A 49 -5.85 -2.06 13.82
CA HIS A 49 -6.95 -1.75 12.91
C HIS A 49 -7.61 -3.06 12.54
N ASP A 50 -8.40 -3.61 13.47
CA ASP A 50 -9.28 -4.72 13.14
C ASP A 50 -10.30 -4.24 12.10
N PRO A 51 -10.62 -5.06 11.09
CA PRO A 51 -11.57 -4.68 10.07
C PRO A 51 -12.91 -4.37 10.74
N LYS A 52 -13.37 -3.13 10.61
CA LYS A 52 -14.70 -2.74 11.06
C LYS A 52 -15.71 -3.69 10.40
N PRO A 53 -16.67 -4.27 11.16
CA PRO A 53 -17.68 -5.14 10.57
C PRO A 53 -18.38 -4.37 9.46
N LYS A 54 -18.37 -4.93 8.25
CA LYS A 54 -19.07 -4.33 7.12
C LYS A 54 -20.57 -4.30 7.46
N PRO A 55 -21.25 -3.16 7.32
CA PRO A 55 -22.71 -3.13 7.44
C PRO A 55 -23.32 -4.12 6.45
N GLN A 56 -24.38 -4.81 6.86
CA GLN A 56 -25.10 -5.76 6.01
C GLN A 56 -25.56 -5.03 4.74
N ALA A 57 -25.09 -5.50 3.58
CA ALA A 57 -25.52 -4.95 2.30
C ALA A 57 -27.02 -5.26 2.09
N PRO A 58 -27.79 -4.35 1.47
CA PRO A 58 -29.17 -4.63 1.11
C PRO A 58 -29.26 -5.83 0.17
N ALA A 59 -30.31 -6.64 0.32
CA ALA A 59 -30.53 -7.85 -0.47
C ALA A 59 -30.61 -7.54 -1.97
N GLN A 60 -29.55 -7.84 -2.72
CA GLN A 60 -29.55 -7.73 -4.18
C GLN A 60 -30.37 -8.89 -4.75
N LYS A 61 -31.36 -8.58 -5.60
CA LYS A 61 -32.13 -9.60 -6.33
C LYS A 61 -31.15 -10.45 -7.15
N PRO A 62 -31.21 -11.79 -7.08
CA PRO A 62 -30.31 -12.63 -7.85
C PRO A 62 -30.56 -12.39 -9.35
N PRO A 63 -29.50 -12.29 -10.17
CA PRO A 63 -29.66 -12.25 -11.61
C PRO A 63 -30.39 -13.51 -12.09
N LYS A 64 -31.34 -13.35 -13.01
CA LYS A 64 -32.14 -14.46 -13.56
C LYS A 64 -31.30 -15.52 -14.27
N PHE A 65 -30.09 -15.15 -14.70
CA PHE A 65 -29.17 -15.96 -15.48
C PHE A 65 -28.05 -16.51 -14.59
N TYR A 66 -27.96 -17.84 -14.48
CA TYR A 66 -26.84 -18.52 -13.85
C TYR A 66 -25.75 -18.77 -14.89
N PRO A 67 -24.54 -18.18 -14.76
CA PRO A 67 -23.42 -18.66 -15.54
C PRO A 67 -23.12 -20.10 -15.13
N ALA A 68 -23.02 -21.01 -16.11
CA ALA A 68 -22.70 -22.42 -15.89
C ALA A 68 -21.41 -22.57 -15.05
N ASP A 69 -21.43 -23.53 -14.14
CA ASP A 69 -20.65 -23.62 -12.90
C ASP A 69 -19.11 -23.57 -12.98
N ASP A 70 -18.49 -23.46 -14.16
CA ASP A 70 -17.03 -23.66 -14.33
C ASP A 70 -16.29 -22.52 -15.06
N VAL A 71 -16.65 -21.26 -14.81
CA VAL A 71 -15.78 -20.14 -15.22
C VAL A 71 -14.60 -20.04 -14.26
N ARG A 72 -13.47 -20.66 -14.63
CA ARG A 72 -12.22 -20.61 -13.86
C ARG A 72 -11.84 -19.16 -13.56
N ARG A 73 -11.80 -18.80 -12.28
CA ARG A 73 -11.31 -17.48 -11.85
C ARG A 73 -9.81 -17.39 -12.17
N PRO A 74 -9.35 -16.35 -12.88
CA PRO A 74 -7.93 -16.18 -13.13
C PRO A 74 -7.20 -15.95 -11.81
N LEU A 75 -6.01 -16.56 -11.69
CA LEU A 75 -5.18 -16.39 -10.50
C LEU A 75 -4.73 -14.93 -10.38
N VAL A 76 -4.60 -14.42 -9.15
CA VAL A 76 -4.17 -13.04 -8.91
C VAL A 76 -2.78 -12.80 -9.48
N ASN A 77 -2.71 -11.99 -10.54
CA ASN A 77 -1.45 -11.64 -11.16
C ASN A 77 -0.69 -10.62 -10.29
N LYS A 78 0.51 -11.00 -9.80
CA LYS A 78 1.41 -10.12 -9.04
C LYS A 78 2.43 -9.39 -9.93
N HIS A 79 2.33 -9.54 -11.26
CA HIS A 79 3.25 -8.93 -12.21
C HIS A 79 3.18 -7.41 -12.14
N LYS A 80 4.33 -6.77 -11.94
CA LYS A 80 4.47 -5.32 -12.04
C LYS A 80 4.91 -4.97 -13.46
N PRO A 81 4.33 -3.93 -14.10
CA PRO A 81 4.76 -3.51 -15.42
C PRO A 81 6.25 -3.18 -15.39
N LYS A 82 6.99 -3.70 -16.38
CA LYS A 82 8.43 -3.48 -16.48
C LYS A 82 8.64 -2.04 -16.95
N PRO A 83 9.45 -1.23 -16.24
CA PRO A 83 9.80 0.10 -16.72
C PRO A 83 10.60 -0.02 -18.02
N ALA A 84 10.38 0.92 -18.95
CA ALA A 84 11.15 1.01 -20.18
C ALA A 84 12.63 1.26 -19.84
N LYS A 85 13.53 0.52 -20.50
CA LYS A 85 14.98 0.69 -20.35
C LYS A 85 15.46 1.58 -21.50
N LEU A 86 15.86 2.81 -21.20
CA LEU A 86 16.55 3.69 -22.15
C LEU A 86 18.05 3.44 -22.10
N ARG A 87 18.74 3.62 -23.23
CA ARG A 87 20.21 3.64 -23.24
C ARG A 87 20.68 4.97 -22.62
N SER A 88 21.83 4.95 -21.95
CA SER A 88 22.39 6.13 -21.26
C SER A 88 22.58 7.36 -22.16
N LEU A 89 22.74 7.15 -23.47
CA LEU A 89 22.97 8.18 -24.48
C LEU A 89 21.69 8.84 -25.00
N VAL A 90 20.50 8.42 -24.56
CA VAL A 90 19.23 9.03 -24.98
C VAL A 90 18.86 10.11 -23.96
N PRO A 91 18.86 11.40 -24.34
CA PRO A 91 18.54 12.48 -23.41
C PRO A 91 17.08 12.41 -22.95
N HIS A 92 16.85 12.68 -21.67
CA HIS A 92 15.51 12.90 -21.13
C HIS A 92 15.06 14.31 -21.57
N CYS A 93 14.12 14.39 -22.51
CA CYS A 93 13.33 15.60 -22.78
C CYS A 93 12.10 15.66 -21.89
#